data_AF-A0A8T7FAQ0-F1
#
_entry.id   AF-A0A8T7FAQ0-F1
#
_cell.length_a   1.000
_cell.length_b   1.000
_cell.length_c   1.000
_cell.angle_alpha   90.00
_cell.angle_beta   90.00
_cell.angle_gamma   90.00
#
_symmetry.space_group_name_H-M   'P 1'
#
loop_
_entity.id
_entity.type
_entity.pdbx_description
1 polymer ?
#
loop_
_entity_poly.entity_id
_entity_poly.type
_entity_poly.pdbx_seq_one_letter_code
_entity_poly.pdbx_strand_id
1 'polypeptide(L)'
;MTQREQFEKIIGTLEHVQKRPYMYISVQSHPVLNFIHTFNHVCHLLEAVQGNKFQEKYNQIIVERGWERSSGHPVSQMEAQNMDFDEIITEALNLEIETWKRLLAELPDNE
;
A
#
# COMPACT_ATOMS: atom_id res chain seq x y z
N MET A 1 -0.98 19.64 -10.65
CA MET A 1 -0.26 18.68 -9.83
C MET A 1 0.24 17.61 -10.78
N THR A 2 1.56 17.45 -10.90
CA THR A 2 2.17 16.42 -11.77
C THR A 2 1.92 15.02 -11.21
N GLN A 3 2.13 13.97 -12.00
CA GLN A 3 1.99 12.59 -11.50
C GLN A 3 3.03 12.29 -10.40
N ARG A 4 4.24 12.85 -10.55
CA ARG A 4 5.29 12.82 -9.52
C ARG A 4 4.83 13.41 -8.19
N GLU A 5 4.29 14.64 -8.21
CA GLU A 5 3.78 15.31 -7.00
C GLU A 5 2.63 14.52 -6.36
N GLN A 6 1.78 13.89 -7.16
CA GLN A 6 0.72 13.00 -6.67
C GLN A 6 1.30 11.80 -5.92
N PHE A 7 2.28 11.09 -6.51
CA PHE A 7 2.90 9.93 -5.88
C PHE A 7 3.63 10.31 -4.60
N GLU A 8 4.39 11.40 -4.60
CA GLU A 8 5.06 11.91 -3.40
C GLU A 8 4.07 12.22 -2.28
N LYS A 9 2.92 12.82 -2.61
CA LYS A 9 1.86 13.10 -1.63
C LYS A 9 1.20 11.83 -1.11
N ILE A 10 0.96 10.84 -1.96
CA ILE A 10 0.42 9.53 -1.59
C ILE A 10 1.39 8.82 -0.64
N ILE A 11 2.66 8.74 -1.00
CA ILE A 11 3.74 8.15 -0.18
C ILE A 11 3.81 8.87 1.17
N GLY A 12 3.89 10.20 1.17
CA GLY A 12 3.97 10.99 2.39
C GLY A 12 2.75 10.82 3.30
N THR A 13 1.56 10.61 2.71
CA THR A 13 0.33 10.32 3.48
C THR A 13 0.43 8.93 4.14
N LEU A 14 0.84 7.90 3.40
CA LEU A 14 1.02 6.55 3.95
C LEU A 14 2.10 6.50 5.03
N GLU A 15 3.24 7.17 4.81
CA GLU A 15 4.30 7.30 5.81
C GLU A 15 3.84 8.07 7.06
N HIS A 16 2.95 9.05 6.91
CA HIS A 16 2.33 9.74 8.04
C HIS A 16 1.42 8.80 8.84
N VAL A 17 0.61 7.99 8.16
CA VAL A 17 -0.23 6.97 8.80
C VAL A 17 0.62 5.94 9.53
N GLN A 18 1.71 5.47 8.91
CA GLN A 18 2.63 4.51 9.53
C GLN A 18 3.25 5.02 10.84
N LYS A 19 3.47 6.33 10.98
CA LYS A 19 3.99 6.92 12.24
C LYS A 19 2.97 6.88 13.38
N ARG A 20 1.66 6.82 13.07
CA ARG A 20 0.57 6.88 14.06
C ARG A 20 -0.63 6.04 13.59
N PRO A 21 -0.47 4.73 13.36
CA PRO A 21 -1.46 3.93 12.65
C PRO A 21 -2.80 3.88 13.41
N TYR A 22 -2.75 3.83 14.73
CA TYR A 22 -3.93 3.79 15.60
C TYR A 22 -4.84 5.02 15.55
N MET A 23 -4.40 6.15 14.96
CA MET A 23 -5.29 7.29 14.69
C MET A 23 -6.19 7.06 13.46
N TYR A 24 -5.80 6.12 12.59
CA TYR A 24 -6.42 5.89 11.27
C TYR A 24 -7.01 4.49 11.14
N ILE A 25 -6.42 3.51 11.82
CA ILE A 25 -6.74 2.09 11.76
C ILE A 25 -7.09 1.64 13.18
N SER A 26 -8.31 1.14 13.38
CA SER A 26 -8.72 0.62 14.68
C SER A 26 -8.08 -0.75 14.98
N VAL A 27 -8.13 -1.19 16.24
CA VAL A 27 -7.39 -2.33 16.82
C VAL A 27 -7.84 -3.74 16.36
N GLN A 28 -8.27 -3.90 15.10
CA GLN A 28 -8.65 -5.17 14.51
C GLN A 28 -8.07 -5.28 13.09
N SER A 29 -7.86 -6.51 12.61
CA SER A 29 -7.28 -6.78 11.27
C SER A 29 -8.16 -6.34 10.10
N HIS A 30 -9.49 -6.51 10.20
CA HIS A 30 -10.45 -6.02 9.20
C HIS A 30 -10.29 -4.52 8.88
N PRO A 31 -10.14 -3.63 9.89
CA PRO A 31 -9.80 -2.22 9.69
C PRO A 31 -8.56 -1.95 8.83
N VAL A 32 -7.52 -2.80 8.88
CA VAL A 32 -6.32 -2.64 8.04
C VAL A 32 -6.67 -2.80 6.56
N LEU A 33 -7.39 -3.89 6.24
CA LEU A 33 -7.87 -4.16 4.88
C LEU A 33 -8.79 -3.05 4.38
N ASN A 34 -9.74 -2.62 5.21
CA ASN A 34 -10.68 -1.56 4.85
C ASN A 34 -9.94 -0.25 4.56
N PHE A 35 -8.98 0.13 5.41
CA PHE A 35 -8.18 1.33 5.20
C PHE A 35 -7.44 1.26 3.85
N ILE A 36 -6.71 0.16 3.59
CA ILE A 36 -5.91 0.00 2.37
C ILE A 36 -6.80 -0.02 1.12
N HIS A 37 -7.90 -0.78 1.16
CA HIS A 37 -8.83 -0.85 0.03
C HIS A 37 -9.46 0.51 -0.26
N THR A 38 -9.92 1.24 0.76
CA THR A 38 -10.47 2.58 0.59
C THR A 38 -9.41 3.55 0.07
N PHE A 39 -8.20 3.50 0.59
CA PHE A 39 -7.10 4.37 0.15
C PHE A 39 -6.75 4.14 -1.32
N ASN A 40 -6.58 2.88 -1.73
CA ASN A 40 -6.29 2.51 -3.11
C ASN A 40 -7.45 2.83 -4.05
N HIS A 41 -8.70 2.65 -3.61
CA HIS A 41 -9.86 3.05 -4.38
C HIS A 41 -9.89 4.56 -4.63
N VAL A 42 -9.58 5.38 -3.63
CA VAL A 42 -9.48 6.84 -3.78
C VAL A 42 -8.34 7.21 -4.73
N CYS A 43 -7.17 6.57 -4.63
CA CYS A 43 -6.07 6.80 -5.55
C CYS A 43 -6.43 6.45 -7.00
N HIS A 44 -7.21 5.38 -7.20
CA HIS A 44 -7.71 5.00 -8.52
C HIS A 44 -8.74 6.00 -9.07
N LEU A 45 -9.69 6.45 -8.24
CA LEU A 45 -10.67 7.48 -8.60
C LEU A 45 -10.02 8.82 -8.99
N LEU A 46 -8.86 9.13 -8.39
CA LEU A 46 -8.09 10.33 -8.70
C LEU A 46 -7.12 10.13 -9.88
N GLU A 47 -7.23 9.02 -10.61
CA GLU A 47 -6.42 8.66 -11.77
C GLU A 47 -4.90 8.70 -11.49
N ALA A 48 -4.48 8.48 -10.24
CA ALA A 48 -3.07 8.54 -9.87
C ALA A 48 -2.24 7.53 -10.69
N VAL A 49 -2.81 6.34 -10.96
CA VAL A 49 -2.16 5.30 -11.77
C VAL A 49 -3.08 4.90 -12.92
N GLN A 50 -2.51 4.89 -14.13
CA GLN A 50 -3.19 4.40 -15.32
C GLN A 50 -3.06 2.88 -15.44
N GLY A 51 -4.18 2.21 -15.73
CA GLY A 51 -4.24 0.78 -16.00
C GLY A 51 -3.82 -0.09 -14.81
N ASN A 52 -3.19 -1.23 -15.11
CA ASN A 52 -2.86 -2.26 -14.11
C ASN A 52 -1.48 -2.11 -13.47
N LYS A 53 -0.74 -1.03 -13.75
CA LYS A 53 0.66 -0.86 -13.29
C LYS A 53 0.82 -1.00 -11.78
N PHE A 54 -0.12 -0.43 -11.02
CA PHE A 54 -0.11 -0.56 -9.56
C PHE A 54 -0.21 -2.03 -9.13
N GLN A 55 -1.21 -2.75 -9.65
CA GLN A 55 -1.43 -4.14 -9.30
C GLN A 55 -0.26 -5.04 -9.71
N GLU A 56 0.35 -4.79 -10.87
CA GLU A 56 1.54 -5.51 -11.34
C GLU A 56 2.71 -5.31 -10.37
N LYS A 57 2.97 -4.05 -9.98
CA LYS A 57 4.06 -3.73 -9.06
C LYS A 57 3.82 -4.28 -7.65
N TYR A 58 2.59 -4.16 -7.17
CA TYR A 58 2.17 -4.69 -5.88
C TYR A 58 2.32 -6.22 -5.81
N ASN A 59 1.88 -6.94 -6.86
CA ASN A 59 2.03 -8.39 -6.94
C ASN A 59 3.52 -8.82 -6.95
N GLN A 60 4.38 -8.05 -7.62
CA GLN A 60 5.82 -8.31 -7.61
C GLN A 60 6.38 -8.20 -6.19
N ILE A 61 6.05 -7.13 -5.47
CA ILE A 61 6.55 -6.89 -4.10
C ILE A 61 6.05 -7.96 -3.13
N ILE A 62 4.77 -8.35 -3.21
CA ILE A 62 4.19 -9.43 -2.39
C ILE A 62 5.04 -10.70 -2.50
N VAL A 63 5.33 -11.13 -3.74
CA VAL A 63 6.09 -12.36 -3.99
C VAL A 63 7.53 -12.22 -3.52
N GLU A 64 8.17 -11.08 -3.75
CA GLU A 64 9.54 -10.80 -3.29
C GLU A 64 9.65 -10.84 -1.75
N ARG A 65 8.58 -10.48 -1.04
CA ARG A 65 8.50 -10.54 0.42
C ARG A 65 8.06 -11.89 0.98
N GLY A 66 7.85 -12.89 0.12
CA GLY A 66 7.49 -14.25 0.52
C GLY A 66 6.00 -14.47 0.77
N TRP A 67 5.14 -13.53 0.40
CA TRP A 67 3.70 -13.68 0.48
C TRP A 67 3.14 -14.37 -0.78
N GLU A 68 2.07 -15.14 -0.62
CA GLU A 68 1.39 -15.77 -1.75
C GLU A 68 0.52 -14.75 -2.49
N ARG A 69 0.58 -14.80 -3.83
CA ARG A 69 -0.30 -13.99 -4.66
C ARG A 69 -1.74 -14.50 -4.55
N SER A 70 -2.64 -13.62 -4.16
CA SER A 70 -4.08 -13.90 -4.14
C SER A 70 -4.86 -12.71 -4.67
N SER A 71 -6.18 -12.83 -4.80
CA SER A 71 -7.06 -11.69 -5.12
C SER A 71 -7.21 -10.70 -3.97
N GLY A 72 -6.76 -11.05 -2.76
CA GLY A 72 -6.79 -10.19 -1.58
C GLY A 72 -5.39 -9.74 -1.16
N HIS A 73 -5.36 -8.75 -0.26
CA HIS A 73 -4.13 -8.34 0.42
C HIS A 73 -3.64 -9.47 1.36
N PRO A 74 -2.32 -9.68 1.52
CA PRO A 74 -1.75 -10.76 2.33
C PRO A 74 -2.00 -10.67 3.85
N VAL A 75 -2.89 -9.80 4.33
CA VAL A 75 -3.20 -9.67 5.76
C VAL A 75 -3.71 -10.99 6.34
N SER A 76 -4.57 -11.72 5.61
CA SER A 76 -5.05 -13.03 6.10
C SER A 76 -3.94 -14.07 6.19
N GLN A 77 -2.89 -13.98 5.36
CA GLN A 77 -1.72 -14.84 5.45
C GLN A 77 -0.85 -14.45 6.65
N MET A 78 -0.68 -13.14 6.91
CA MET A 78 0.03 -12.63 8.09
C MET A 78 -0.67 -13.08 9.39
N GLU A 79 -2.00 -12.99 9.43
CA GLU A 79 -2.81 -13.51 10.54
C GLU A 79 -2.63 -15.03 10.71
N ALA A 80 -2.67 -15.80 9.62
CA ALA A 80 -2.46 -17.24 9.65
C ALA A 80 -1.05 -17.63 10.11
N GLN A 81 -0.07 -16.75 9.94
CA GLN A 81 1.29 -16.89 10.47
C GLN A 81 1.46 -16.39 11.90
N ASN A 82 0.38 -15.98 12.58
CA ASN A 82 0.37 -15.45 13.95
C ASN A 82 1.24 -14.20 14.13
N MET A 83 1.34 -13.35 13.11
CA MET A 83 1.93 -12.02 13.27
C MET A 83 1.11 -11.18 14.25
N ASP A 84 1.78 -10.38 15.08
CA ASP A 84 1.11 -9.41 15.92
C ASP A 84 0.43 -8.32 15.07
N PHE A 85 -0.59 -7.69 15.63
CA PHE A 85 -1.34 -6.65 14.96
C PHE A 85 -0.48 -5.44 14.55
N ASP A 86 0.51 -5.04 15.37
CA ASP A 86 1.45 -3.98 14.98
C ASP A 86 2.31 -4.40 13.78
N GLU A 87 2.72 -5.67 13.73
CA GLU A 87 3.51 -6.22 12.63
C GLU A 87 2.67 -6.29 11.35
N ILE A 88 1.41 -6.70 11.43
CA ILE A 88 0.46 -6.73 10.31
C ILE A 88 0.26 -5.33 9.74
N ILE A 89 -0.06 -4.34 10.57
CA ILE A 89 -0.22 -2.94 10.13
C ILE A 89 1.04 -2.46 9.43
N THR A 90 2.19 -2.67 10.09
CA THR A 90 3.48 -2.18 9.60
C THR A 90 3.81 -2.77 8.25
N GLU A 91 3.65 -4.09 8.11
CA GLU A 91 3.94 -4.79 6.87
C GLU A 91 2.98 -4.41 5.76
N ALA A 92 1.68 -4.32 6.06
CA ALA A 92 0.67 -3.91 5.08
C ALA A 92 0.93 -2.49 4.54
N LEU A 93 1.24 -1.53 5.42
CA LEU A 93 1.62 -0.18 4.99
C LEU A 93 2.95 -0.17 4.22
N ASN A 94 3.91 -1.01 4.59
CA ASN A 94 5.18 -1.11 3.87
C ASN A 94 5.00 -1.61 2.43
N LEU A 95 4.14 -2.61 2.21
CA LEU A 95 3.82 -3.12 0.87
C LEU A 95 3.27 -2.00 -0.03
N GLU A 96 2.33 -1.22 0.51
CA GLU A 96 1.72 -0.08 -0.18
C GLU A 96 2.76 1.01 -0.48
N ILE A 97 3.49 1.47 0.54
CA ILE A 97 4.53 2.52 0.40
C ILE A 97 5.59 2.11 -0.61
N GLU A 98 6.07 0.88 -0.55
CA GLU A 98 7.09 0.38 -1.47
C GLU A 98 6.56 0.33 -2.91
N THR A 99 5.30 -0.06 -3.09
CA THR A 99 4.65 -0.07 -4.41
C THR A 99 4.66 1.32 -5.02
N TRP A 100 4.21 2.33 -4.27
CA TRP A 100 4.20 3.71 -4.73
C TRP A 100 5.62 4.26 -4.98
N LYS A 101 6.59 3.92 -4.13
CA LYS A 101 8.00 4.32 -4.34
C LYS A 101 8.59 3.74 -5.62
N ARG A 102 8.31 2.47 -5.94
CA ARG A 102 8.78 1.87 -7.19
C ARG A 102 8.11 2.47 -8.42
N LEU A 103 6.82 2.81 -8.34
CA LEU A 103 6.13 3.53 -9.42
C LEU A 103 6.70 4.94 -9.62
N LEU A 104 7.01 5.66 -8.54
CA LEU A 104 7.66 6.97 -8.59
C LEU A 104 9.05 6.92 -9.25
N ALA A 105 9.83 5.88 -8.96
CA ALA A 105 11.14 5.68 -9.57
C ALA A 105 11.08 5.34 -11.07
N GLU A 106 9.94 4.87 -11.57
CA GLU A 106 9.71 4.58 -12.99
C GLU A 106 9.20 5.81 -13.78
N LEU A 107 8.84 6.90 -13.10
CA LEU A 107 8.47 8.14 -13.77
C LEU A 107 9.71 8.82 -14.38
N PRO A 108 9.61 9.37 -15.59
CA PRO A 108 10.72 10.12 -16.19
C PRO A 108 11.10 11.33 -15.33
N ASP A 109 12.37 11.74 -15.39
CA ASP A 109 12.89 12.89 -14.64
C ASP A 109 12.41 14.25 -15.20
N ASN A 110 11.67 14.26 -16.30
CA ASN A 110 11.33 15.45 -17.09
C ASN A 110 9.86 15.90 -16.97
N GLU A 111 9.15 15.57 -15.89
CA GLU A 111 7.81 16.11 -15.58
C GLU A 111 7.82 17.21 -14.53
#